data_AF-A0A6P7JEJ6-F1
#
_entry.id   AF-A0A6P7JEJ6-F1
#
_cell.length_a   1.000
_cell.length_b   1.000
_cell.length_c   1.000
_cell.angle_alpha   90.00
_cell.angle_beta   90.00
_cell.angle_gamma   90.00
#
_symmetry.space_group_name_H-M   'P 1'
#
loop_
_entity.id
_entity.type
_entity.pdbx_description
1 polymer ?
#
loop_
_entity_poly.entity_id
_entity_poly.type
_entity_poly.pdbx_seq_one_letter_code
_entity_poly.pdbx_strand_id
1 'polypeptide(L)'
;MFRKTSWRNSASDAVSLHQDQALSTTMFLLKSYGPTRFLLREEGEDANFKVSLGDLHTCTCPVFIKEQEPCKHISWLLLRKFRLPREHEYSFQLGLVDRQILEVLQGENKPAPASVTLSQLVVDQQPGEVHRKAIQNQDVCPICLEELLEKKLPVSYCRFGCGNNVHISCMMVWADLQELSDNEEIVKCPLCREDFCSRRLLVEEVRNVAKLFTRAEREKPDKHLGVCCWSCHVCPVTGMCYKCTVCTHFYLCKDCAEKGCHSEHLLASRTKRMDKWRLDSDDLIGATSQPGNNSKDT
;
A
#
# COMPACT_ATOMS: atom_id res chain seq x y z
N MET A 1 -34.58 -4.35 18.13
CA MET A 1 -33.43 -5.27 18.22
C MET A 1 -32.56 -4.80 19.38
N PHE A 2 -32.25 -5.67 20.34
CA PHE A 2 -31.40 -5.31 21.48
C PHE A 2 -29.94 -5.44 21.07
N ARG A 3 -29.17 -4.35 21.19
CA ARG A 3 -27.73 -4.36 20.94
C ARG A 3 -27.00 -5.04 22.10
N LYS A 4 -26.04 -5.91 21.81
CA LYS A 4 -25.26 -6.62 22.85
C LYS A 4 -24.21 -5.75 23.56
N THR A 5 -23.85 -4.62 22.95
CA THR A 5 -22.81 -3.70 23.44
C THR A 5 -23.32 -2.27 23.50
N SER A 6 -22.72 -1.44 24.35
CA SER A 6 -22.97 0.00 24.35
C SER A 6 -22.38 0.63 23.09
N TRP A 7 -23.10 1.61 22.53
CA TRP A 7 -22.59 2.40 21.41
C TRP A 7 -21.46 3.30 21.87
N ARG A 8 -20.42 3.42 21.04
CA ARG A 8 -19.31 4.34 21.27
C ARG A 8 -19.47 5.57 20.41
N ASN A 9 -19.15 6.74 20.97
CA ASN A 9 -19.14 8.00 20.24
C ASN A 9 -17.74 8.37 19.73
N SER A 10 -16.70 7.69 20.21
CA SER A 10 -15.31 7.87 19.78
C SER A 10 -14.54 6.56 19.87
N ALA A 11 -13.46 6.44 19.10
CA ALA A 11 -12.50 5.35 19.22
C ALA A 11 -11.75 5.44 20.56
N SER A 12 -11.43 4.28 21.15
CA SER A 12 -10.47 4.21 22.26
C SER A 12 -9.04 4.35 21.73
N ASP A 13 -8.08 4.61 22.63
CA ASP A 13 -6.66 4.70 22.25
C ASP A 13 -6.15 3.39 21.62
N ALA A 14 -6.59 2.24 22.16
CA ALA A 14 -6.26 0.93 21.62
C ALA A 14 -6.80 0.74 20.19
N VAL A 15 -8.08 1.07 19.96
CA VAL A 15 -8.68 0.96 18.62
C VAL A 15 -8.01 1.93 17.64
N SER A 16 -7.70 3.16 18.06
CA SER A 16 -6.98 4.12 17.22
C SER A 16 -5.61 3.61 16.81
N LEU A 17 -4.84 3.03 17.74
CA LEU A 17 -3.56 2.38 17.44
C LEU A 17 -3.73 1.20 16.47
N HIS A 18 -4.76 0.38 16.65
CA HIS A 18 -5.05 -0.74 15.76
C HIS A 18 -5.47 -0.29 14.35
N GLN A 19 -6.18 0.82 14.23
CA GLN A 19 -6.53 1.43 12.95
C GLN A 19 -5.27 1.92 12.23
N ASP A 20 -4.34 2.56 12.95
CA ASP A 20 -3.08 3.02 12.36
C ASP A 20 -2.23 1.83 11.87
N GLN A 21 -2.14 0.78 12.68
CA GLN A 21 -1.49 -0.49 12.29
C GLN A 21 -2.16 -1.10 11.05
N ALA A 22 -3.49 -1.15 11.02
CA ALA A 22 -4.24 -1.67 9.89
C ALA A 22 -3.96 -0.89 8.59
N LEU A 23 -3.82 0.44 8.68
CA LEU A 23 -3.53 1.26 7.51
C LEU A 23 -2.08 1.12 7.04
N SER A 24 -1.13 0.85 7.95
CA SER A 24 0.29 0.70 7.64
C SER A 24 0.71 -0.71 7.21
N THR A 25 -0.08 -1.74 7.53
CA THR A 25 0.27 -3.15 7.31
C THR A 25 -0.41 -3.70 6.05
N THR A 26 0.37 -4.30 5.15
CA THR A 26 -0.18 -5.10 4.05
C THR A 26 -0.74 -6.41 4.62
N MET A 27 -2.00 -6.74 4.29
CA MET A 27 -2.61 -8.03 4.62
C MET A 27 -3.14 -8.69 3.35
N PHE A 28 -3.21 -10.02 3.35
CA PHE A 28 -3.78 -10.82 2.28
C PHE A 28 -5.17 -11.34 2.68
N LEU A 29 -6.18 -11.02 1.87
CA LEU A 29 -7.51 -11.61 1.92
C LEU A 29 -7.47 -12.99 1.24
N LEU A 30 -7.30 -14.04 2.04
CA LEU A 30 -7.12 -15.41 1.57
C LEU A 30 -8.43 -16.11 1.23
N LYS A 31 -9.51 -15.84 1.95
CA LYS A 31 -10.82 -16.47 1.70
C LYS A 31 -11.96 -15.65 2.27
N SER A 32 -13.12 -15.72 1.62
CA SER A 32 -14.39 -15.17 2.13
C SER A 32 -15.37 -16.32 2.36
N TYR A 33 -15.89 -16.46 3.57
CA TYR A 33 -16.91 -17.44 3.97
C TYR A 33 -18.25 -16.72 4.13
N GLY A 34 -18.80 -16.28 2.99
CA GLY A 34 -19.96 -15.36 2.97
C GLY A 34 -19.54 -13.89 3.04
N PRO A 35 -20.50 -12.99 3.28
CA PRO A 35 -20.26 -11.54 3.16
C PRO A 35 -19.53 -10.93 4.36
N THR A 36 -19.46 -11.63 5.50
CA THR A 36 -18.93 -11.05 6.75
C THR A 36 -17.82 -11.85 7.42
N ARG A 37 -17.45 -13.03 6.90
CA ARG A 37 -16.38 -13.86 7.48
C ARG A 37 -15.22 -14.00 6.51
N PHE A 38 -14.01 -13.78 7.01
CA PHE A 38 -12.80 -13.68 6.19
C PHE A 38 -11.65 -14.45 6.83
N LEU A 39 -10.77 -14.98 5.98
CA LEU A 39 -9.46 -15.50 6.36
C LEU A 39 -8.41 -14.50 5.90
N LEU A 40 -7.63 -13.97 6.83
CA LEU A 40 -6.56 -13.02 6.58
C LEU A 40 -5.20 -13.61 6.94
N ARG A 41 -4.16 -13.08 6.32
CA ARG A 41 -2.75 -13.32 6.66
C ARG A 41 -1.98 -12.02 6.53
N GLU A 42 -1.06 -11.77 7.44
CA GLU A 42 -0.20 -10.59 7.39
C GLU A 42 0.99 -10.81 6.45
N GLU A 43 1.45 -9.76 5.77
CA GLU A 43 2.67 -9.86 4.95
C GLU A 43 3.88 -10.16 5.85
N GLY A 44 4.57 -11.27 5.56
CA GLY A 44 5.74 -11.72 6.33
C GLY A 44 5.42 -12.68 7.49
N GLU A 45 4.14 -13.02 7.71
CA GLU A 45 3.72 -14.01 8.71
C GLU A 45 3.05 -15.23 8.07
N ASP A 46 3.22 -16.40 8.69
CA ASP A 46 2.57 -17.64 8.25
C ASP A 46 1.21 -17.88 8.91
N ALA A 47 0.92 -17.16 10.01
CA ALA A 47 -0.30 -17.32 10.78
C ALA A 47 -1.53 -16.80 10.00
N ASN A 48 -2.60 -17.58 10.02
CA ASN A 48 -3.88 -17.20 9.43
C ASN A 48 -4.86 -16.79 10.52
N PHE A 49 -5.56 -15.68 10.31
CA PHE A 49 -6.53 -15.13 11.23
C PHE A 49 -7.94 -15.18 10.63
N LYS A 50 -8.87 -15.82 11.34
CA LYS A 50 -10.30 -15.81 10.99
C LYS A 50 -10.94 -14.59 11.63
N VAL A 51 -11.63 -13.80 10.83
CA VAL A 51 -12.31 -12.58 11.26
C VAL A 51 -13.78 -12.66 10.86
N SER A 52 -14.68 -12.32 11.76
CA SER A 52 -16.12 -12.22 11.47
C SER A 52 -16.66 -10.86 11.88
N LEU A 53 -17.38 -10.20 10.97
CA LEU A 53 -18.14 -8.98 11.25
C LEU A 53 -19.62 -9.33 11.51
N GLY A 54 -20.24 -8.62 12.43
CA GLY A 54 -21.60 -8.88 12.91
C GLY A 54 -21.88 -8.14 14.20
N ASP A 55 -22.99 -8.48 14.87
CA ASP A 55 -23.46 -7.86 16.12
C ASP A 55 -22.38 -7.85 17.23
N LEU A 56 -21.49 -8.84 17.20
CA LEU A 56 -20.16 -8.76 17.79
C LEU A 56 -19.14 -9.15 16.75
N HIS A 57 -18.12 -8.32 16.58
CA HIS A 57 -16.96 -8.67 15.77
C HIS A 57 -16.15 -9.75 16.51
N THR A 58 -15.53 -10.66 15.76
CA THR A 58 -14.64 -11.67 16.32
C THR A 58 -13.39 -11.81 15.47
N CYS A 59 -12.25 -12.03 16.12
CA CYS A 59 -11.00 -12.35 15.46
C CYS A 59 -10.22 -13.41 16.24
N THR A 60 -9.55 -14.32 15.55
CA THR A 60 -8.71 -15.35 16.20
C THR A 60 -7.29 -14.87 16.54
N CYS A 61 -6.97 -13.58 16.37
CA CYS A 61 -5.64 -13.09 16.70
C CYS A 61 -5.44 -12.92 18.23
N PRO A 62 -4.20 -13.06 18.73
CA PRO A 62 -3.91 -12.94 20.16
C PRO A 62 -4.33 -11.59 20.76
N VAL A 63 -4.18 -10.50 19.99
CA VAL A 63 -4.55 -9.14 20.42
C VAL A 63 -6.05 -9.07 20.71
N PHE A 64 -6.90 -9.55 19.80
CA PHE A 64 -8.35 -9.56 20.01
C PHE A 64 -8.76 -10.45 21.19
N ILE A 65 -8.16 -11.64 21.30
CA ILE A 65 -8.47 -12.58 22.39
C ILE A 65 -8.20 -11.93 23.76
N LYS A 66 -7.10 -11.18 23.89
CA LYS A 66 -6.69 -10.50 25.12
C LYS A 66 -7.52 -9.24 25.39
N GLU A 67 -7.72 -8.40 24.39
CA GLU A 67 -8.24 -7.05 24.58
C GLU A 67 -9.76 -6.97 24.40
N GLN A 68 -10.36 -7.89 23.62
CA GLN A 68 -11.78 -7.86 23.23
C GLN A 68 -12.20 -6.54 22.56
N GLU A 69 -11.23 -5.85 21.96
CA GLU A 69 -11.37 -4.62 21.19
C GLU A 69 -11.13 -4.90 19.70
N PRO A 70 -11.70 -4.11 18.76
CA PRO A 70 -11.38 -4.18 17.35
C PRO A 70 -9.86 -4.15 17.12
N CYS A 71 -9.30 -5.30 16.77
CA CYS A 71 -7.88 -5.45 16.48
C CYS A 71 -7.55 -4.90 15.08
N LYS A 72 -6.26 -4.87 14.73
CA LYS A 72 -5.82 -4.43 13.40
C LYS A 72 -6.48 -5.22 12.26
N HIS A 73 -6.83 -6.49 12.45
CA HIS A 73 -7.51 -7.30 11.41
C HIS A 73 -8.97 -6.87 11.18
N ILE A 74 -9.71 -6.59 12.25
CA ILE A 74 -11.08 -6.09 12.16
C ILE A 74 -11.05 -4.69 11.54
N SER A 75 -10.15 -3.83 12.04
CA SER A 75 -9.94 -2.48 11.53
C SER A 75 -9.57 -2.48 10.05
N TRP A 76 -8.68 -3.39 9.62
CA TRP A 76 -8.29 -3.52 8.21
C TRP A 76 -9.48 -3.87 7.30
N LEU A 77 -10.36 -4.78 7.72
CA LEU A 77 -11.56 -5.06 6.94
C LEU A 77 -12.47 -3.84 6.83
N LEU A 78 -12.75 -3.15 7.95
CA LEU A 78 -13.61 -1.98 7.96
C LEU A 78 -13.03 -0.84 7.10
N LEU A 79 -11.74 -0.56 7.24
CA LEU A 79 -11.07 0.58 6.58
C LEU A 79 -10.61 0.29 5.15
N ARG A 80 -10.05 -0.89 4.86
CA ARG A 80 -9.49 -1.22 3.54
C ARG A 80 -10.46 -2.00 2.67
N LYS A 81 -11.09 -3.05 3.21
CA LYS A 81 -12.03 -3.87 2.42
C LYS A 81 -13.36 -3.17 2.18
N PHE A 82 -13.95 -2.61 3.22
CA PHE A 82 -15.23 -1.91 3.15
C PHE A 82 -15.10 -0.41 2.99
N ARG A 83 -13.87 0.11 2.98
CA ARG A 83 -13.54 1.51 2.67
C ARG A 83 -14.26 2.53 3.56
N LEU A 84 -14.52 2.16 4.82
CA LEU A 84 -15.04 3.11 5.80
C LEU A 84 -13.95 4.14 6.15
N PRO A 85 -14.29 5.44 6.23
CA PRO A 85 -13.40 6.44 6.82
C PRO A 85 -12.97 6.02 8.23
N ARG A 86 -11.75 6.41 8.63
CA ARG A 86 -11.21 6.07 9.96
C ARG A 86 -12.09 6.59 11.09
N GLU A 87 -12.73 7.73 10.88
CA GLU A 87 -13.58 8.45 11.83
C GLU A 87 -15.05 8.04 11.72
N HIS A 88 -15.39 7.16 10.78
CA HIS A 88 -16.76 6.69 10.59
C HIS A 88 -17.26 5.98 11.85
N GLU A 89 -18.50 6.22 12.26
CA GLU A 89 -19.03 5.70 13.52
C GLU A 89 -18.96 4.17 13.65
N TYR A 90 -18.98 3.44 12.54
CA TYR A 90 -18.87 1.97 12.49
C TYR A 90 -17.44 1.44 12.62
N SER A 91 -16.41 2.26 12.36
CA SER A 91 -15.02 1.80 12.25
C SER A 91 -14.38 1.42 13.59
N PHE A 92 -15.01 1.79 14.70
CA PHE A 92 -14.50 1.62 16.06
C PHE A 92 -15.48 0.94 17.03
N GLN A 93 -16.59 0.39 16.52
CA GLN A 93 -17.55 -0.34 17.33
C GLN A 93 -17.09 -1.77 17.59
N LEU A 94 -17.50 -2.31 18.73
CA LEU A 94 -17.30 -3.73 19.06
C LEU A 94 -18.09 -4.67 18.13
N GLY A 95 -19.16 -4.16 17.52
CA GLY A 95 -20.03 -4.90 16.65
C GLY A 95 -21.09 -4.02 15.99
N LEU A 96 -21.69 -4.55 14.94
CA LEU A 96 -22.66 -3.88 14.08
C LEU A 96 -23.88 -4.78 13.92
N VAL A 97 -25.07 -4.27 14.21
CA VAL A 97 -26.30 -5.05 14.03
C VAL A 97 -26.56 -5.30 12.54
N ASP A 98 -27.40 -6.28 12.21
CA ASP A 98 -27.62 -6.73 10.82
C ASP A 98 -27.91 -5.59 9.84
N ARG A 99 -28.70 -4.59 10.24
CA ARG A 99 -28.96 -3.40 9.41
C ARG A 99 -27.66 -2.64 9.07
N GLN A 100 -26.81 -2.41 10.06
CA GLN A 100 -25.55 -1.68 9.90
C GLN A 100 -24.55 -2.50 9.08
N ILE A 101 -24.54 -3.84 9.27
CA ILE A 101 -23.77 -4.74 8.41
C ILE A 101 -24.23 -4.62 6.95
N LEU A 102 -25.53 -4.60 6.69
CA LEU A 102 -26.04 -4.44 5.33
C LEU A 102 -25.61 -3.10 4.72
N GLU A 103 -25.60 -2.01 5.49
CA GLU A 103 -25.10 -0.70 5.05
C GLU A 103 -23.61 -0.77 4.68
N VAL A 104 -22.77 -1.41 5.51
CA VAL A 104 -21.34 -1.65 5.22
C VAL A 104 -21.14 -2.50 3.97
N LEU A 105 -21.97 -3.53 3.76
CA LEU A 105 -21.87 -4.43 2.59
C LEU A 105 -22.31 -3.76 1.28
N GLN A 106 -23.25 -2.82 1.34
CA GLN A 106 -23.74 -2.09 0.17
C GLN A 106 -22.73 -1.05 -0.32
N GLY A 107 -21.92 -0.52 0.60
CA GLY A 107 -20.85 0.45 0.34
C GLY A 107 -21.41 1.84 0.00
N GLU A 108 -21.07 2.85 0.80
CA GLU A 108 -21.56 4.23 0.58
C GLU A 108 -20.96 4.94 -0.64
N ASN A 109 -20.05 4.31 -1.40
CA ASN A 109 -19.47 4.89 -2.61
C ASN A 109 -19.22 3.81 -3.67
N LYS A 110 -20.16 3.61 -4.59
CA LYS A 110 -19.89 3.00 -5.90
C LYS A 110 -19.34 4.07 -6.84
N PRO A 111 -18.12 3.98 -7.36
CA PRO A 111 -17.82 4.58 -8.65
C PRO A 111 -18.72 3.89 -9.68
N ALA A 112 -19.33 4.70 -10.56
CA ALA A 112 -20.07 4.22 -11.72
C ALA A 112 -19.19 3.25 -12.55
N PRO A 113 -19.78 2.26 -13.24
CA PRO A 113 -19.01 1.38 -14.11
C PRO A 113 -18.33 2.23 -15.19
N ALA A 114 -17.00 2.32 -15.13
CA ALA A 114 -16.22 2.96 -16.18
C ALA A 114 -16.43 2.18 -17.47
N SER A 115 -16.87 2.90 -18.51
CA SER A 115 -17.14 2.38 -19.84
C SER A 115 -15.91 1.67 -20.41
N VAL A 116 -16.15 0.49 -20.96
CA VAL A 116 -15.14 -0.35 -21.62
C VAL A 116 -14.55 0.44 -22.79
N THR A 117 -13.30 0.87 -22.66
CA THR A 117 -12.53 1.40 -23.80
C THR A 117 -11.46 0.38 -24.15
N LEU A 118 -11.67 -0.34 -25.25
CA LEU A 118 -10.67 -1.23 -25.83
C LEU A 118 -9.48 -0.38 -26.28
N SER A 119 -8.31 -0.54 -25.65
CA SER A 119 -7.06 0.00 -26.18
C SER A 119 -6.12 -1.17 -26.45
N GLN A 120 -5.90 -1.39 -27.74
CA GLN A 120 -5.14 -2.49 -28.33
C GLN A 120 -3.63 -2.23 -28.17
N LEU A 121 -2.94 -3.19 -27.55
CA LEU A 121 -1.54 -3.48 -27.87
C LEU A 121 -1.42 -5.00 -28.01
N VAL A 122 -1.08 -5.43 -29.22
CA VAL A 122 -1.02 -6.83 -29.65
C VAL A 122 0.22 -7.49 -29.06
N VAL A 123 0.01 -8.53 -28.26
CA VAL A 123 1.01 -9.55 -27.95
C VAL A 123 0.36 -10.91 -28.17
N ASP A 124 1.08 -11.77 -28.90
CA ASP A 124 0.79 -13.14 -29.31
C ASP A 124 -0.13 -13.90 -28.34
N GLN A 125 -1.43 -13.97 -28.63
CA GLN A 125 -2.42 -14.68 -27.80
C GLN A 125 -2.47 -16.15 -28.20
N GLN A 126 -2.35 -17.03 -27.20
CA GLN A 126 -2.69 -18.44 -27.37
C GLN A 126 -4.21 -18.59 -27.57
N PRO A 127 -4.68 -19.53 -28.40
CA PRO A 127 -6.10 -19.72 -28.64
C PRO A 127 -6.85 -20.02 -27.34
N GLY A 128 -7.84 -19.19 -27.01
CA GLY A 128 -8.69 -19.34 -25.82
C GLY A 128 -8.39 -18.37 -24.67
N GLU A 129 -7.35 -17.54 -24.77
CA GLU A 129 -7.01 -16.54 -23.76
C GLU A 129 -7.83 -15.24 -23.93
N VAL A 130 -8.36 -14.71 -22.82
CA VAL A 130 -9.06 -13.41 -22.78
C VAL A 130 -8.08 -12.24 -22.77
N HIS A 131 -8.55 -11.09 -23.23
CA HIS A 131 -7.74 -9.87 -23.24
C HIS A 131 -7.49 -9.36 -21.82
N ARG A 132 -6.21 -9.07 -21.54
CA ARG A 132 -5.82 -8.35 -20.34
C ARG A 132 -6.45 -6.96 -20.31
N LYS A 133 -7.09 -6.61 -19.20
CA LYS A 133 -7.62 -5.25 -18.98
C LYS A 133 -6.50 -4.26 -18.67
N ALA A 134 -6.63 -3.04 -19.20
CA ALA A 134 -5.76 -1.93 -18.84
C ALA A 134 -5.96 -1.53 -17.37
N ILE A 135 -4.86 -1.35 -16.63
CA ILE A 135 -4.89 -0.96 -15.22
C ILE A 135 -5.28 0.52 -15.12
N GLN A 136 -6.33 0.81 -14.36
CA GLN A 136 -6.78 2.16 -14.04
C GLN A 136 -6.26 2.63 -12.67
N ASN A 137 -6.32 3.94 -12.40
CA ASN A 137 -5.82 4.53 -11.14
C ASN A 137 -6.45 3.94 -9.88
N GLN A 138 -7.71 3.50 -9.93
CA GLN A 138 -8.44 2.98 -8.78
C GLN A 138 -8.47 1.44 -8.73
N ASP A 139 -7.76 0.76 -9.64
CA ASP A 139 -7.73 -0.68 -9.66
C ASP A 139 -6.92 -1.21 -8.46
N VAL A 140 -7.57 -2.05 -7.67
CA VAL A 140 -6.99 -2.68 -6.48
C VAL A 140 -6.73 -4.17 -6.72
N CYS A 141 -5.63 -4.68 -6.18
CA CYS A 141 -5.38 -6.11 -6.15
C CYS A 141 -6.46 -6.79 -5.28
N PRO A 142 -7.16 -7.84 -5.75
CA PRO A 142 -8.24 -8.47 -5.00
C PRO A 142 -7.80 -9.23 -3.74
N ILE A 143 -6.50 -9.49 -3.62
CA ILE A 143 -5.93 -10.25 -2.50
C ILE A 143 -5.39 -9.30 -1.44
N CYS A 144 -4.48 -8.38 -1.79
CA CYS A 144 -3.92 -7.45 -0.79
C CYS A 144 -4.72 -6.14 -0.62
N LEU A 145 -5.69 -5.89 -1.50
CA LEU A 145 -6.52 -4.67 -1.54
C LEU A 145 -5.72 -3.35 -1.70
N GLU A 146 -4.45 -3.46 -2.10
CA GLU A 146 -3.61 -2.31 -2.44
C GLU A 146 -3.87 -1.87 -3.88
N GLU A 147 -3.76 -0.56 -4.12
CA GLU A 147 -3.82 0.02 -5.46
C GLU A 147 -2.65 -0.45 -6.31
N LEU A 148 -2.94 -1.00 -7.49
CA LEU A 148 -1.95 -1.64 -8.36
C LEU A 148 -0.89 -0.64 -8.84
N LEU A 149 -1.31 0.56 -9.24
CA LEU A 149 -0.40 1.60 -9.74
C LEU A 149 0.39 2.29 -8.64
N GLU A 150 -0.17 2.41 -7.43
CA GLU A 150 0.53 3.02 -6.30
C GLU A 150 1.63 2.09 -5.77
N LYS A 151 1.29 0.81 -5.57
CA LYS A 151 2.23 -0.19 -5.04
C LYS A 151 3.33 -0.54 -6.04
N LYS A 152 3.07 -0.40 -7.35
CA LYS A 152 4.02 -0.65 -8.46
C LYS A 152 4.66 -2.04 -8.43
N LEU A 153 3.97 -3.03 -7.84
CA LEU A 153 4.43 -4.41 -7.88
C LEU A 153 4.07 -5.02 -9.23
N PRO A 154 4.90 -5.94 -9.76
CA PRO A 154 4.58 -6.68 -10.98
C PRO A 154 3.27 -7.45 -10.85
N VAL A 155 2.49 -7.44 -11.92
CA VAL A 155 1.15 -8.04 -11.97
C VAL A 155 1.06 -9.13 -13.04
N SER A 156 0.23 -10.12 -12.76
CA SER A 156 -0.32 -11.07 -13.73
C SER A 156 -1.79 -10.72 -13.98
N TYR A 157 -2.46 -11.44 -14.86
CA TYR A 157 -3.88 -11.26 -15.12
C TYR A 157 -4.60 -12.59 -15.37
N CYS A 158 -5.91 -12.57 -15.16
CA CYS A 158 -6.77 -13.72 -15.40
C CYS A 158 -6.92 -13.98 -16.90
N ARG A 159 -6.36 -15.09 -17.37
CA ARG A 159 -6.24 -15.44 -18.80
C ARG A 159 -7.47 -16.16 -19.35
N PHE A 160 -8.30 -16.76 -18.52
CA PHE A 160 -9.45 -17.55 -19.00
C PHE A 160 -10.79 -17.10 -18.43
N GLY A 161 -10.85 -15.88 -17.87
CA GLY A 161 -12.08 -15.36 -17.25
C GLY A 161 -12.19 -13.85 -17.36
N CYS A 162 -11.97 -13.14 -16.26
CA CYS A 162 -12.32 -11.72 -16.14
C CYS A 162 -11.32 -10.71 -16.71
N GLY A 163 -10.11 -11.12 -17.10
CA GLY A 163 -9.06 -10.23 -17.61
C GLY A 163 -8.44 -9.26 -16.59
N ASN A 164 -8.88 -9.30 -15.33
CA ASN A 164 -8.40 -8.38 -14.27
C ASN A 164 -6.99 -8.71 -13.82
N ASN A 165 -6.28 -7.68 -13.38
CA ASN A 165 -4.89 -7.73 -12.92
C ASN A 165 -4.80 -8.07 -11.42
N VAL A 166 -3.76 -8.82 -11.05
CA VAL A 166 -3.45 -9.22 -9.67
C VAL A 166 -1.93 -9.20 -9.51
N HIS A 167 -1.40 -8.70 -8.37
CA HIS A 167 0.04 -8.78 -8.12
C HIS A 167 0.54 -10.23 -8.21
N ILE A 168 1.68 -10.45 -8.87
CA ILE A 168 2.27 -11.78 -9.04
C ILE A 168 2.54 -12.44 -7.67
N SER A 169 3.11 -11.68 -6.73
CA SER A 169 3.36 -12.14 -5.36
C SER A 169 2.08 -12.55 -4.64
N CYS A 170 1.01 -11.77 -4.77
CA CYS A 170 -0.29 -12.10 -4.18
C CYS A 170 -0.88 -13.37 -4.80
N MET A 171 -0.79 -13.50 -6.13
CA MET A 171 -1.30 -14.68 -6.83
C MET A 171 -0.55 -15.96 -6.42
N MET A 172 0.74 -15.87 -6.10
CA MET A 172 1.50 -17.01 -5.54
C MET A 172 0.95 -17.43 -4.18
N VAL A 173 0.72 -16.49 -3.26
CA VAL A 173 0.08 -16.76 -1.95
C VAL A 173 -1.28 -17.45 -2.14
N TRP A 174 -2.04 -17.01 -3.15
CA TRP A 174 -3.33 -17.60 -3.50
C TRP A 174 -3.23 -19.00 -4.10
N ALA A 175 -2.20 -19.26 -4.91
CA ALA A 175 -1.95 -20.57 -5.48
C ALA A 175 -1.53 -21.59 -4.42
N ASP A 176 -0.67 -21.17 -3.47
CA ASP A 176 -0.19 -22.02 -2.38
C ASP A 176 -1.33 -22.44 -1.43
N LEU A 177 -2.32 -21.55 -1.20
CA LEU A 177 -3.49 -21.85 -0.38
C LEU A 177 -4.39 -22.95 -0.97
N GLN A 178 -4.40 -23.12 -2.29
CA GLN A 178 -5.25 -24.11 -2.93
C GLN A 178 -4.72 -25.54 -2.78
N GLU A 179 -3.58 -25.74 -2.11
CA GLU A 179 -2.93 -27.05 -1.89
C GLU A 179 -2.80 -27.86 -3.19
N LEU A 180 -2.56 -27.13 -4.28
CA LEU A 180 -2.48 -27.70 -5.62
C LEU A 180 -1.36 -28.74 -5.66
N SER A 181 -1.73 -29.99 -5.95
CA SER A 181 -0.94 -31.20 -5.73
C SER A 181 0.00 -31.57 -6.89
N ASP A 182 -0.07 -30.85 -8.01
CA ASP A 182 0.78 -31.11 -9.19
C ASP A 182 1.21 -29.87 -9.99
N ASN A 183 2.30 -29.99 -10.77
CA ASN A 183 3.00 -28.88 -11.44
C ASN A 183 2.25 -28.31 -12.66
N GLU A 184 1.19 -28.99 -13.13
CA GLU A 184 0.31 -28.58 -14.23
C GLU A 184 -1.06 -28.07 -13.77
N GLU A 185 -1.31 -27.98 -12.45
CA GLU A 185 -2.61 -27.54 -11.95
C GLU A 185 -2.90 -26.07 -12.31
N ILE A 186 -4.13 -25.85 -12.79
CA ILE A 186 -4.64 -24.53 -13.16
C ILE A 186 -5.09 -23.80 -11.89
N VAL A 187 -4.51 -22.63 -11.65
CA VAL A 187 -4.85 -21.79 -10.50
C VAL A 187 -6.18 -21.09 -10.76
N LYS A 188 -7.13 -21.13 -9.82
CA LYS A 188 -8.41 -20.42 -9.97
C LYS A 188 -8.29 -18.93 -9.66
N CYS A 189 -9.05 -18.11 -10.39
CA CYS A 189 -9.07 -16.66 -10.21
C CYS A 189 -9.79 -16.27 -8.90
N PRO A 190 -9.20 -15.42 -8.04
CA PRO A 190 -9.85 -14.97 -6.81
C PRO A 190 -11.12 -14.12 -7.04
N LEU A 191 -11.27 -13.52 -8.23
CA LEU A 191 -12.39 -12.64 -8.57
C LEU A 191 -13.56 -13.38 -9.22
N CYS A 192 -13.28 -14.10 -10.31
CA CYS A 192 -14.32 -14.75 -11.13
C CYS A 192 -14.41 -16.26 -10.94
N ARG A 193 -13.48 -16.87 -10.20
CA ARG A 193 -13.39 -18.32 -9.94
C ARG A 193 -13.15 -19.22 -11.16
N GLU A 194 -13.12 -18.65 -12.36
CA GLU A 194 -12.62 -19.32 -13.57
C GLU A 194 -11.10 -19.56 -13.50
N ASP A 195 -10.59 -20.30 -14.48
CA ASP A 195 -9.17 -20.54 -14.64
C ASP A 195 -8.39 -19.22 -14.79
N PHE A 196 -7.35 -19.04 -13.97
CA PHE A 196 -6.52 -17.84 -13.99
C PHE A 196 -5.34 -18.03 -14.93
N CYS A 197 -4.47 -18.99 -14.60
CA CYS A 197 -3.34 -19.45 -15.39
C CYS A 197 -2.81 -20.77 -14.80
N SER A 198 -1.87 -21.43 -15.48
CA SER A 198 -1.17 -22.56 -14.88
C SER A 198 -0.21 -22.12 -13.76
N ARG A 199 -0.02 -22.97 -12.74
CA ARG A 199 0.98 -22.75 -11.67
C ARG A 199 2.38 -22.53 -12.26
N ARG A 200 2.75 -23.31 -13.28
CA ARG A 200 4.03 -23.20 -13.99
C ARG A 200 4.26 -21.79 -14.55
N LEU A 201 3.24 -21.22 -15.22
CA LEU A 201 3.34 -19.87 -15.76
C LEU A 201 3.56 -18.84 -14.65
N LEU A 202 2.84 -18.97 -13.53
CA LEU A 202 2.97 -18.05 -12.41
C LEU A 202 4.37 -18.12 -11.78
N VAL A 203 4.92 -19.32 -11.59
CA VAL A 203 6.30 -19.52 -11.11
C VAL A 203 7.33 -18.93 -12.10
N GLU A 204 7.07 -19.06 -13.40
CA GLU A 204 7.90 -18.44 -14.43
C GLU A 204 7.83 -16.91 -14.40
N GLU A 205 6.64 -16.33 -14.23
CA GLU A 205 6.44 -14.89 -14.06
C GLU A 205 7.22 -14.36 -12.84
N VAL A 206 7.18 -15.05 -11.70
CA VAL A 206 8.00 -14.73 -10.51
C VAL A 206 9.49 -14.72 -10.86
N ARG A 207 9.96 -15.77 -11.55
CA ARG A 207 11.36 -15.89 -11.96
C ARG A 207 11.79 -14.79 -12.93
N ASN A 208 10.90 -14.40 -13.85
CA ASN A 208 11.18 -13.36 -14.84
C ASN A 208 11.21 -11.99 -14.19
N VAL A 209 10.28 -11.70 -13.29
CA VAL A 209 10.29 -10.50 -12.45
C VAL A 209 11.60 -10.36 -11.67
N ALA A 210 12.09 -11.45 -11.07
CA ALA A 210 13.37 -11.45 -10.37
C ALA A 210 14.59 -11.15 -11.26
N LYS A 211 14.43 -11.13 -12.59
CA LYS A 211 15.49 -10.77 -13.55
C LYS A 211 15.29 -9.37 -14.14
N LEU A 212 14.08 -8.82 -14.06
CA LEU A 212 13.74 -7.49 -14.57
C LEU A 212 14.23 -6.42 -13.60
N PHE A 213 15.53 -6.14 -13.67
CA PHE A 213 16.13 -4.95 -13.08
C PHE A 213 16.59 -4.03 -14.20
N THR A 214 16.09 -2.80 -14.21
CA THR A 214 16.73 -1.69 -14.92
C THR A 214 18.18 -1.58 -14.46
N ARG A 215 19.06 -1.03 -15.32
CA ARG A 215 20.47 -0.77 -14.93
C ARG A 215 20.56 0.04 -13.62
N ALA A 216 19.58 0.91 -13.38
CA ALA A 216 19.46 1.69 -12.16
C ALA A 216 19.05 0.87 -10.93
N GLU A 217 18.18 -0.13 -11.09
CA GLU A 217 17.72 -1.00 -10.00
C GLU A 217 18.80 -1.96 -9.50
N ARG A 218 19.76 -2.34 -10.36
CA ARG A 218 20.94 -3.14 -9.97
C ARG A 218 21.90 -2.38 -9.05
N GLU A 219 21.92 -1.06 -9.15
CA GLU A 219 22.77 -0.23 -8.30
C GLU A 219 22.16 -0.09 -6.90
N LYS A 220 23.02 -0.02 -5.88
CA LYS A 220 22.58 0.11 -4.49
C LYS A 220 21.67 1.35 -4.33
N PRO A 221 20.54 1.27 -3.58
CA PRO A 221 19.56 2.37 -3.46
C PRO A 221 20.14 3.71 -2.97
N ASP A 222 21.24 3.67 -2.23
CA ASP A 222 21.98 4.82 -1.72
C ASP A 222 22.87 5.50 -2.76
N LYS A 223 23.04 4.94 -3.96
CA LYS A 223 23.65 5.62 -5.11
C LYS A 223 22.61 6.44 -5.86
N HIS A 224 22.75 7.76 -5.81
CA HIS A 224 21.87 8.71 -6.50
C HIS A 224 22.34 8.91 -7.95
N LEU A 225 22.00 7.98 -8.83
CA LEU A 225 22.40 8.00 -10.23
C LEU A 225 21.99 9.30 -10.94
N GLY A 226 22.92 9.90 -11.69
CA GLY A 226 22.71 11.19 -12.36
C GLY A 226 22.78 12.42 -11.45
N VAL A 227 23.08 12.24 -10.15
CA VAL A 227 23.26 13.33 -9.19
C VAL A 227 24.74 13.48 -8.88
N CYS A 228 25.30 14.64 -9.21
CA CYS A 228 26.67 15.00 -8.86
C CYS A 228 26.65 16.10 -7.78
N CYS A 229 27.60 16.05 -6.84
CA CYS A 229 27.78 17.13 -5.86
C CYS A 229 28.26 18.40 -6.58
N TRP A 230 27.64 19.55 -6.33
CA TRP A 230 28.03 20.80 -6.98
C TRP A 230 29.41 21.29 -6.53
N SER A 231 29.77 21.07 -5.27
CA SER A 231 31.02 21.58 -4.69
C SER A 231 32.23 20.68 -4.98
N CYS A 232 32.15 19.38 -4.72
CA CYS A 232 33.28 18.46 -4.89
C CYS A 232 33.20 17.59 -6.17
N HIS A 233 32.13 17.74 -6.96
CA HIS A 233 31.89 17.02 -8.21
C HIS A 233 31.86 15.48 -8.10
N VAL A 234 31.79 14.92 -6.88
CA VAL A 234 31.62 13.47 -6.70
C VAL A 234 30.33 13.02 -7.38
N CYS A 235 30.44 11.99 -8.22
CA CYS A 235 29.33 11.49 -9.02
C CYS A 235 29.42 9.97 -9.24
N PRO A 236 28.36 9.20 -8.94
CA PRO A 236 27.12 9.63 -8.27
C PRO A 236 27.36 9.92 -6.78
N VAL A 237 26.60 10.86 -6.21
CA VAL A 237 26.52 11.01 -4.75
C VAL A 237 26.02 9.69 -4.15
N THR A 238 26.73 9.18 -3.14
CA THR A 238 26.43 7.91 -2.46
C THR A 238 26.12 8.18 -0.99
N GLY A 239 25.10 7.52 -0.44
CA GLY A 239 24.64 7.73 0.92
C GLY A 239 23.70 8.92 1.04
N MET A 240 23.92 9.76 2.05
CA MET A 240 23.10 10.94 2.31
C MET A 240 23.34 12.02 1.24
N CYS A 241 22.26 12.35 0.52
CA CYS A 241 22.25 13.32 -0.56
C CYS A 241 21.36 14.49 -0.18
N TYR A 242 21.84 15.71 -0.43
CA TYR A 242 21.16 16.95 -0.13
C TYR A 242 20.78 17.65 -1.43
N LYS A 243 19.58 18.21 -1.48
CA LYS A 243 19.07 19.02 -2.58
C LYS A 243 18.67 20.38 -2.06
N CYS A 244 19.09 21.44 -2.74
CA CYS A 244 18.60 22.78 -2.44
C CYS A 244 17.10 22.91 -2.74
N THR A 245 16.36 23.53 -1.84
CA THR A 245 14.93 23.80 -2.02
C THR A 245 14.64 24.96 -2.97
N VAL A 246 15.63 25.82 -3.22
CA VAL A 246 15.52 27.03 -4.05
C VAL A 246 16.22 26.85 -5.39
N CYS A 247 17.50 26.45 -5.38
CA CYS A 247 18.31 26.29 -6.58
C CYS A 247 17.90 25.06 -7.39
N THR A 248 17.69 25.23 -8.69
CA THR A 248 17.33 24.13 -9.59
C THR A 248 18.53 23.23 -9.84
N HIS A 249 18.36 21.91 -9.72
CA HIS A 249 19.40 20.90 -9.94
C HIS A 249 20.68 21.05 -9.08
N PHE A 250 20.60 21.71 -7.93
CA PHE A 250 21.72 21.86 -7.02
C PHE A 250 21.70 20.76 -5.95
N TYR A 251 22.77 19.96 -5.90
CA TYR A 251 22.89 18.84 -4.98
C TYR A 251 24.24 18.86 -4.27
N LEU A 252 24.27 18.39 -3.03
CA LEU A 252 25.49 18.23 -2.23
C LEU A 252 25.59 16.82 -1.64
N CYS A 253 26.81 16.31 -1.54
CA CYS A 253 27.09 15.16 -0.68
C CYS A 253 27.14 15.59 0.79
N LYS A 254 27.05 14.61 1.70
CA LYS A 254 27.14 14.82 3.16
C LYS A 254 28.27 15.75 3.56
N ASP A 255 29.50 15.46 3.13
CA ASP A 255 30.68 16.23 3.55
C ASP A 255 30.61 17.70 3.12
N CYS A 256 30.06 17.99 1.94
CA CYS A 256 29.91 19.37 1.45
C CYS A 256 28.73 20.10 2.09
N ALA A 257 27.66 19.38 2.46
CA ALA A 257 26.57 19.94 3.23
C ALA A 257 27.03 20.34 4.64
N GLU A 258 27.75 19.45 5.33
CA GLU A 258 28.29 19.70 6.69
C GLU A 258 29.35 20.82 6.71
N LYS A 259 30.07 21.02 5.61
CA LYS A 259 31.00 22.16 5.44
C LYS A 259 30.31 23.49 5.14
N GLY A 260 28.98 23.50 4.95
CA GLY A 260 28.24 24.71 4.60
C GLY A 260 28.57 25.24 3.20
N CYS A 261 28.86 24.38 2.23
CA CYS A 261 29.21 24.80 0.86
C CYS A 261 28.03 25.42 0.07
N HIS A 262 26.83 25.47 0.67
CA HIS A 262 25.63 26.13 0.16
C HIS A 262 24.66 26.45 1.32
N SER A 263 25.07 27.33 2.22
CA SER A 263 24.33 27.67 3.46
C SER A 263 23.28 28.77 3.28
N GLU A 264 23.22 29.42 2.12
CA GLU A 264 22.26 30.49 1.83
C GLU A 264 20.81 30.00 1.68
N HIS A 265 20.60 28.70 1.48
CA HIS A 265 19.28 28.11 1.26
C HIS A 265 19.11 26.82 2.06
N LEU A 266 17.86 26.53 2.43
CA LEU A 266 17.50 25.28 3.08
C LEU A 266 17.75 24.08 2.16
N LEU A 267 18.38 23.06 2.72
CA LEU A 267 18.62 21.78 2.07
C LEU A 267 17.59 20.74 2.52
N ALA A 268 17.07 19.97 1.58
CA ALA A 268 16.34 18.75 1.88
C ALA A 268 17.26 17.55 1.69
N SER A 269 17.17 16.54 2.56
CA SER A 269 18.02 15.36 2.55
C SER A 269 17.23 14.08 2.24
N ARG A 270 17.93 13.07 1.70
CA ARG A 270 17.44 11.70 1.59
C ARG A 270 18.60 10.70 1.54
N THR A 271 18.33 9.47 1.97
CA THR A 271 19.34 8.40 1.99
C THR A 271 19.25 7.52 0.75
N LYS A 272 18.05 7.13 0.32
CA LYS A 272 17.86 6.32 -0.90
C LYS A 272 17.23 7.14 -2.02
N ARG A 273 17.56 6.81 -3.27
CA ARG A 273 17.12 7.54 -4.48
C ARG A 273 15.59 7.62 -4.66
N MET A 274 14.84 6.68 -4.08
CA MET A 274 13.37 6.62 -4.15
C MET A 274 12.66 7.18 -2.92
N ASP A 275 13.42 7.56 -1.88
CA ASP A 275 12.83 8.15 -0.69
C ASP A 275 12.32 9.56 -0.99
N LYS A 276 11.24 9.95 -0.29
CA LYS A 276 10.79 11.35 -0.26
C LYS A 276 11.89 12.21 0.35
N TRP A 277 12.10 13.40 -0.22
CA TRP A 277 12.99 14.40 0.36
C TRP A 277 12.44 14.87 1.71
N ARG A 278 13.28 14.92 2.74
CA ARG A 278 12.94 15.40 4.08
C ARG A 278 13.64 16.74 4.30
N LEU A 279 12.92 17.72 4.83
CA LEU A 279 13.54 18.94 5.33
C LEU A 279 14.08 18.63 6.72
N ASP A 280 15.34 18.96 6.97
CA ASP A 280 15.88 18.87 8.33
C ASP A 280 15.17 19.95 9.17
N SER A 281 14.45 19.49 10.20
CA SER A 281 13.51 20.29 10.99
C SER A 281 14.18 21.22 12.03
N ASP A 282 15.51 21.35 12.00
CA ASP A 282 16.26 22.10 13.02
C ASP A 282 16.53 23.57 12.66
N ASP A 283 16.22 24.04 11.44
CA ASP A 283 16.48 25.43 11.02
C ASP A 283 15.25 26.35 10.95
N LEU A 284 14.15 26.00 11.64
CA LEU A 284 12.95 26.86 11.74
C LEU A 284 12.97 27.83 12.94
N ILE A 285 14.13 28.05 13.57
CA ILE A 285 14.33 29.08 14.61
C ILE A 285 15.51 29.98 14.20
N GLY A 286 15.34 30.79 13.17
CA GLY A 286 16.41 31.69 12.74
C GLY A 286 16.04 32.77 11.73
N ALA A 287 14.76 33.07 11.53
CA ALA A 287 14.37 34.18 10.65
C ALA A 287 13.06 34.83 11.11
N THR A 288 13.14 35.65 12.15
CA THR A 288 12.16 36.72 12.39
C THR A 288 12.88 38.06 12.59
N SER A 289 12.96 38.80 11.49
CA SER A 289 12.71 40.24 11.35
C SER A 289 12.80 41.19 12.56
N GLN A 290 13.73 42.17 12.42
CA GLN A 290 13.58 43.64 12.58
C GLN A 290 13.39 44.24 14.00
N PRO A 291 13.61 45.56 14.25
CA PRO A 291 13.67 46.69 13.31
C PRO A 291 14.80 47.72 13.51
N GLY A 292 14.92 48.64 12.55
CA GLY A 292 15.69 49.86 12.68
C GLY A 292 15.10 50.82 13.73
N ASN A 293 15.99 51.56 14.40
CA ASN A 293 15.62 52.72 15.21
C ASN A 293 16.30 53.95 14.62
N ASN A 294 15.47 54.83 14.08
CA ASN A 294 15.81 56.21 13.74
C ASN A 294 15.28 57.13 14.85
N SER A 295 15.96 58.27 15.02
CA SER A 295 15.58 59.48 15.78
C SER A 295 16.01 59.48 17.26
N LYS A 296 16.47 60.58 17.89
CA LYS A 296 16.78 61.97 17.50
C LYS A 296 17.42 62.67 18.72
N ASP A 297 18.09 63.80 18.47
CA ASP A 297 18.26 64.97 19.36
C ASP A 297 18.98 64.83 20.71
N THR A 298 20.26 65.22 20.76
CA THR A 298 20.74 66.41 21.49
C THR A 298 22.18 66.75 21.10
#